data_AF-A0A7S3X1Q6-F1
#
_entry.id   AF-A0A7S3X1Q6-F1
#
_cell.length_a   1.000
_cell.length_b   1.000
_cell.length_c   1.000
_cell.angle_alpha   90.00
_cell.angle_beta   90.00
_cell.angle_gamma   90.00
#
_symmetry.space_group_name_H-M   'P 1'
#
loop_
_entity.id
_entity.type
_entity.pdbx_description
1 polymer ?
#
loop_
_entity_poly.entity_id
_entity_poly.type
_entity_poly.pdbx_seq_one_letter_code
_entity_poly.pdbx_strand_id
1 'polypeptide(L)'
;RTAGPHHMIVYIQSLDIDPVREPEIIWIAEEAFQAQLPPGWSEHVEESGLSYFHNAVLGESSWTHPMDELFKEIAQYQRQVQSVGGFWLVDDELADLEESTRERLAEWTELYDE
;
A
#
# COMPACT_ATOMS: atom_id res chain seq x y z
N ARG A 1 -5.61 4.18 16.74
CA ARG A 1 -6.71 3.95 15.79
C ARG A 1 -7.00 2.46 15.79
N THR A 2 -8.00 1.96 16.53
CA THR A 2 -8.38 0.53 16.44
C THR A 2 -9.53 0.42 15.46
N ALA A 3 -9.19 0.31 14.18
CA ALA A 3 -10.15 -0.13 13.19
C ALA A 3 -10.60 -1.55 13.57
N GLY A 4 -11.91 -1.79 13.62
CA GLY A 4 -12.43 -3.12 13.93
C GLY A 4 -12.06 -4.13 12.84
N PRO A 5 -12.16 -5.45 13.12
CA PRO A 5 -11.78 -6.50 12.16
C PRO A 5 -12.41 -6.36 10.77
N HIS A 6 -13.64 -5.84 10.70
CA HIS A 6 -14.34 -5.58 9.44
C HIS A 6 -13.61 -4.57 8.55
N HIS A 7 -13.08 -3.48 9.11
CA HIS A 7 -12.35 -2.47 8.34
C HIS A 7 -11.06 -3.05 7.76
N MET A 8 -10.36 -3.90 8.52
CA MET A 8 -9.18 -4.59 8.01
C MET A 8 -9.52 -5.54 6.86
N ILE A 9 -10.62 -6.32 6.97
CA ILE A 9 -11.04 -7.22 5.89
C ILE A 9 -11.38 -6.45 4.61
N VAL A 10 -12.12 -5.35 4.72
CA VAL A 10 -12.44 -4.50 3.56
C VAL A 10 -11.17 -3.93 2.93
N TYR A 11 -10.20 -3.54 3.75
CA TYR A 11 -8.94 -2.99 3.27
C TYR A 11 -8.03 -4.04 2.59
N ILE A 12 -7.97 -5.27 3.14
CA ILE A 12 -7.30 -6.41 2.50
C ILE A 12 -7.87 -6.61 1.08
N GLN A 13 -9.20 -6.57 0.95
CA GLN A 13 -9.87 -6.73 -0.34
C GLN A 13 -9.60 -5.57 -1.31
N SER A 14 -9.46 -4.33 -0.82
CA SER A 14 -9.13 -3.19 -1.70
C SER A 14 -7.70 -3.25 -2.28
N LEU A 15 -6.81 -4.03 -1.66
CA LEU A 15 -5.47 -4.34 -2.18
C LEU A 15 -5.45 -5.59 -3.07
N ASP A 16 -6.62 -6.06 -3.51
CA ASP A 16 -6.78 -7.26 -4.32
C ASP A 16 -6.24 -8.52 -3.64
N ILE A 17 -6.19 -8.58 -2.31
CA ILE A 17 -5.76 -9.76 -1.54
C ILE A 17 -7.00 -10.54 -1.10
N ASP A 18 -7.01 -11.85 -1.34
CA ASP A 18 -8.05 -12.75 -0.82
C ASP A 18 -7.63 -13.29 0.56
N PRO A 19 -8.24 -12.86 1.68
CA PRO A 19 -7.80 -13.27 3.02
C PRO A 19 -8.00 -14.77 3.32
N VAL A 20 -8.79 -15.48 2.50
CA VAL A 20 -9.03 -16.91 2.65
C VAL A 20 -8.04 -17.72 1.81
N ARG A 21 -7.71 -17.24 0.61
CA ARG A 21 -6.86 -17.96 -0.34
C ARG A 21 -5.39 -17.59 -0.25
N GLU A 22 -5.09 -16.40 0.25
CA GLU A 22 -3.77 -15.79 0.32
C GLU A 22 -3.44 -15.30 1.75
N PRO A 23 -3.68 -16.10 2.80
CA PRO A 23 -3.47 -15.67 4.19
C PRO A 23 -2.02 -15.28 4.49
N GLU A 24 -1.07 -15.84 3.74
CA GLU A 24 0.36 -15.62 3.91
C GLU A 24 0.85 -14.24 3.46
N ILE A 25 0.04 -13.47 2.72
CA ILE A 25 0.35 -12.09 2.32
C ILE A 25 -0.52 -11.04 3.00
N ILE A 26 -1.38 -11.42 3.97
CA ILE A 26 -2.21 -10.47 4.73
C ILE A 26 -1.35 -9.40 5.44
N TRP A 27 -0.14 -9.75 5.85
CA TRP A 27 0.79 -8.79 6.46
C TRP A 27 1.07 -7.57 5.55
N ILE A 28 0.99 -7.70 4.23
CA ILE A 28 1.15 -6.58 3.29
C ILE A 28 0.03 -5.56 3.51
N ALA A 29 -1.21 -6.03 3.69
CA ALA A 29 -2.34 -5.16 4.00
C ALA A 29 -2.24 -4.55 5.39
N GLU A 30 -1.70 -5.28 6.37
CA GLU A 30 -1.48 -4.74 7.72
C GLU A 30 -0.43 -3.61 7.73
N GLU A 31 0.63 -3.75 6.94
CA GLU A 31 1.64 -2.71 6.72
C GLU A 31 1.05 -1.53 5.96
N ALA A 32 0.32 -1.79 4.88
CA ALA A 32 -0.35 -0.76 4.08
C ALA A 32 -1.34 0.07 4.91
N PHE A 33 -2.09 -0.58 5.80
CA PHE A 33 -3.07 0.07 6.67
C PHE A 33 -2.41 1.01 7.70
N GLN A 34 -1.16 0.73 8.06
CA GLN A 34 -0.37 1.52 9.00
C GLN A 34 0.61 2.48 8.30
N ALA A 35 0.68 2.41 6.97
CA ALA A 35 1.56 3.26 6.19
C ALA A 35 1.23 4.73 6.44
N GLN A 36 2.29 5.53 6.51
CA GLN A 36 2.12 6.97 6.58
C GLN A 36 1.62 7.49 5.23
N LEU A 37 1.22 8.76 5.20
CA LEU A 37 0.81 9.41 3.96
C LEU A 37 1.97 10.19 3.34
N PRO A 38 2.00 10.31 2.00
CA PRO A 38 2.95 11.20 1.35
C PRO A 38 2.84 12.65 1.78
N PRO A 39 3.94 13.41 1.62
CA PRO A 39 3.90 14.86 1.75
C PRO A 39 2.74 15.47 0.97
N GLY A 40 2.04 16.41 1.60
CA GLY A 40 0.86 17.07 1.03
C GLY A 40 -0.44 16.26 1.12
N TRP A 41 -0.39 14.96 1.40
CA TRP A 41 -1.58 14.14 1.62
C TRP A 41 -2.04 14.16 3.07
N SER A 42 -3.36 14.06 3.25
CA SER A 42 -4.03 14.01 4.56
C SER A 42 -5.23 13.10 4.48
N GLU A 43 -5.50 12.35 5.56
CA GLU A 43 -6.71 11.53 5.68
C GLU A 43 -7.79 12.29 6.42
N HIS A 44 -9.01 12.17 5.92
CA HIS A 44 -10.22 12.76 6.47
C HIS A 44 -11.28 11.67 6.59
N VAL A 45 -12.08 11.71 7.65
CA VAL A 45 -13.18 10.77 7.85
C VAL A 45 -14.49 11.53 7.77
N GLU A 46 -15.38 11.10 6.87
CA GLU A 46 -16.72 11.66 6.76
C GLU A 46 -17.62 11.24 7.95
N GLU A 47 -18.77 11.90 8.09
CA GLU A 47 -19.79 11.52 9.10
C GLU A 47 -20.27 10.07 8.96
N SER A 48 -20.19 9.53 7.73
CA SER A 48 -20.50 8.14 7.40
C SER A 48 -19.49 7.13 7.97
N GLY A 49 -18.32 7.60 8.41
CA GLY A 49 -17.20 6.76 8.86
C GLY A 49 -16.28 6.28 7.73
N LEU A 50 -16.49 6.76 6.50
CA LEU A 50 -15.60 6.48 5.36
C LEU A 50 -14.40 7.42 5.37
N SER A 51 -13.20 6.87 5.20
CA SER A 51 -11.98 7.66 5.00
C SER A 51 -11.83 8.06 3.54
N TYR A 52 -11.38 9.30 3.31
CA TYR A 52 -10.86 9.76 2.03
C TYR A 52 -9.52 10.48 2.26
N PHE A 53 -8.73 10.58 1.20
CA PHE A 53 -7.39 11.15 1.21
C PHE A 53 -7.39 12.40 0.34
N HIS A 54 -6.80 13.49 0.83
CA HIS A 54 -6.73 14.76 0.12
C HIS A 54 -5.29 15.25 0.03
N ASN A 55 -4.84 15.55 -1.18
CA ASN A 55 -3.57 16.18 -1.49
C ASN A 55 -3.76 17.71 -1.59
N ALA A 56 -3.25 18.44 -0.61
CA ALA A 56 -3.37 19.90 -0.57
C ALA A 56 -2.49 20.64 -1.59
N VAL A 57 -1.43 19.98 -2.09
CA VAL A 57 -0.51 20.55 -3.09
C VAL A 57 -1.15 20.50 -4.48
N LEU A 58 -1.74 19.37 -4.84
CA LEU A 58 -2.40 19.15 -6.14
C LEU A 58 -3.88 19.57 -6.14
N GLY A 59 -4.49 19.71 -4.95
CA GLY A 59 -5.93 19.98 -4.81
C GLY A 59 -6.80 18.77 -5.20
N GLU A 60 -6.26 17.56 -5.05
CA GLU A 60 -6.91 16.31 -5.46
C GLU A 60 -7.41 15.53 -4.24
N SER A 61 -8.51 14.78 -4.41
CA SER A 61 -9.02 13.85 -3.40
C SER A 61 -9.14 12.44 -3.99
N SER A 62 -8.87 11.44 -3.17
CA SER A 62 -9.00 10.02 -3.51
C SER A 62 -9.73 9.25 -2.41
N TRP A 63 -10.42 8.18 -2.79
CA TRP A 63 -10.99 7.20 -1.87
C TRP A 63 -10.04 6.04 -1.56
N THR A 64 -8.92 5.98 -2.28
CA THR A 64 -7.84 4.99 -2.08
C THR A 64 -6.64 5.67 -1.45
N HIS A 65 -5.91 4.93 -0.62
CA HIS A 65 -4.69 5.44 -0.02
C HIS A 65 -3.66 5.64 -1.15
N PRO A 66 -2.91 6.75 -1.17
CA PRO A 66 -1.98 7.06 -2.26
C PRO A 66 -0.86 6.02 -2.45
N MET A 67 -0.59 5.21 -1.42
CA MET A 67 0.37 4.10 -1.48
C MET A 67 -0.25 2.75 -1.84
N ASP A 68 -1.57 2.63 -2.00
CA ASP A 68 -2.23 1.33 -2.22
C ASP A 68 -1.67 0.60 -3.46
N GLU A 69 -1.37 1.34 -4.55
CA GLU A 69 -0.80 0.74 -5.75
C GLU A 69 0.59 0.14 -5.52
N LEU A 70 1.43 0.77 -4.69
CA LEU A 70 2.71 0.17 -4.29
C LEU A 70 2.49 -1.15 -3.55
N PHE A 71 1.56 -1.20 -2.61
CA PHE A 71 1.29 -2.42 -1.85
C PHE A 71 0.67 -3.53 -2.70
N LYS A 72 -0.13 -3.19 -3.72
CA LYS A 72 -0.61 -4.15 -4.73
C LYS A 72 0.54 -4.73 -5.54
N GLU A 73 1.51 -3.91 -5.95
CA GLU A 73 2.72 -4.38 -6.65
C GLU A 73 3.55 -5.33 -5.75
N ILE A 74 3.72 -5.00 -4.46
CA ILE A 74 4.38 -5.89 -3.49
C ILE A 74 3.63 -7.22 -3.33
N ALA A 75 2.29 -7.19 -3.28
CA ALA A 75 1.47 -8.40 -3.23
C ALA A 75 1.61 -9.24 -4.52
N GLN A 76 1.64 -8.60 -5.68
CA GLN A 76 1.90 -9.27 -6.96
C GLN A 76 3.26 -9.93 -7.00
N TYR A 77 4.30 -9.23 -6.55
CA TYR A 77 5.65 -9.79 -6.43
C TYR A 77 5.67 -11.03 -5.53
N GLN A 78 5.05 -10.97 -4.35
CA GLN A 78 4.97 -12.12 -3.45
C GLN A 78 4.25 -13.32 -4.08
N ARG A 79 3.17 -13.11 -4.84
CA ARG A 79 2.50 -14.19 -5.59
C ARG A 79 3.42 -14.83 -6.61
N GLN A 80 4.24 -14.04 -7.31
CA GLN A 80 5.21 -14.56 -8.27
C GLN A 80 6.27 -15.41 -7.57
N VAL A 81 6.86 -14.90 -6.47
CA VAL A 81 7.83 -15.64 -5.63
C VAL A 81 7.26 -17.01 -5.23
N GLN A 82 6.02 -17.03 -4.74
CA GLN A 82 5.35 -18.27 -4.36
C GLN A 82 5.10 -19.21 -5.56
N SER A 83 4.68 -18.65 -6.70
CA SER A 83 4.39 -19.42 -7.92
C SER A 83 5.63 -20.10 -8.50
N VAL A 84 6.79 -19.42 -8.50
CA VAL A 84 8.03 -19.97 -9.05
C VAL A 84 8.81 -20.80 -8.03
N GLY A 85 8.45 -20.69 -6.74
CA GLY A 85 9.03 -21.47 -5.65
C GLY A 85 10.36 -20.92 -5.14
N GLY A 86 10.63 -19.62 -5.32
CA GLY A 86 11.85 -19.00 -4.79
C GLY A 86 12.06 -17.56 -5.23
N PHE A 87 12.51 -16.74 -4.27
CA PHE A 87 12.84 -15.32 -4.45
C PHE A 87 13.92 -15.08 -5.50
N TRP A 88 14.93 -15.95 -5.57
CA TRP A 88 16.05 -15.86 -6.51
C TRP A 88 15.67 -16.04 -7.99
N LEU A 89 14.42 -16.39 -8.28
CA LEU A 89 13.92 -16.57 -9.65
C LEU A 89 13.13 -15.35 -10.15
N VAL A 90 13.03 -14.31 -9.33
CA VAL A 90 12.34 -13.03 -9.63
C VAL A 90 13.19 -11.85 -9.15
N ASP A 91 14.52 -11.96 -9.29
CA ASP A 91 15.46 -10.92 -8.87
C ASP A 91 15.38 -9.68 -9.78
N ASP A 92 15.18 -9.88 -11.08
CA ASP A 92 14.92 -8.80 -12.03
C ASP A 92 13.64 -8.02 -11.67
N GLU A 93 12.52 -8.71 -11.39
CA GLU A 93 11.26 -8.04 -11.00
C GLU A 93 11.37 -7.32 -9.65
N LEU A 94 12.19 -7.83 -8.73
CA LEU A 94 12.45 -7.14 -7.48
C LEU A 94 13.22 -5.84 -7.72
N ALA A 95 14.21 -5.85 -8.61
CA ALA A 95 14.98 -4.66 -8.94
C ALA A 95 14.09 -3.56 -9.55
N ASP A 96 13.19 -3.95 -10.46
CA ASP A 96 12.20 -3.04 -11.06
C ASP A 96 11.26 -2.47 -9.99
N LEU A 97 10.78 -3.32 -9.07
CA LEU A 97 9.93 -2.89 -7.96
C LEU A 97 10.67 -1.93 -7.02
N GLU A 98 11.93 -2.21 -6.67
CA GLU A 98 12.75 -1.34 -5.83
C GLU A 98 12.99 0.03 -6.48
N GLU A 99 13.32 0.05 -7.77
CA GLU A 99 13.51 1.29 -8.53
C GLU A 99 12.22 2.13 -8.56
N SER A 100 11.11 1.51 -8.91
CA SER A 100 9.79 2.15 -8.94
C SER A 100 9.36 2.67 -7.56
N THR A 101 9.62 1.90 -6.50
CA THR A 101 9.36 2.30 -5.12
C THR A 101 10.19 3.52 -4.72
N ARG A 102 11.49 3.50 -5.05
CA ARG A 102 12.41 4.61 -4.77
C ARG A 102 11.99 5.88 -5.48
N GLU A 103 11.57 5.81 -6.73
CA GLU A 103 11.08 6.97 -7.47
C GLU A 103 9.81 7.56 -6.84
N ARG A 104 8.84 6.72 -6.46
CA ARG A 104 7.60 7.17 -5.82
C ARG A 104 7.81 7.75 -4.42
N LEU A 105 8.79 7.23 -3.69
CA LEU A 105 9.12 7.67 -2.34
C LEU A 105 10.20 8.75 -2.30
N ALA A 106 10.80 9.14 -3.43
CA ALA A 106 11.85 10.15 -3.48
C ALA A 106 11.37 11.47 -2.85
N GLU A 107 10.13 11.89 -3.14
CA GLU A 107 9.51 13.07 -2.56
C GLU A 107 9.36 12.99 -1.02
N TRP A 108 9.21 11.79 -0.47
CA TRP A 108 9.18 11.61 0.98
C TRP A 108 10.58 11.67 1.56
N THR A 109 11.53 10.94 0.99
CA THR A 109 12.89 10.81 1.54
C THR A 109 13.59 12.17 1.58
N GLU A 110 13.41 13.02 0.57
CA GLU A 110 13.98 14.37 0.56
C GLU A 110 13.45 15.28 1.69
N LEU A 111 12.25 15.03 2.22
CA LEU A 111 11.63 15.83 3.28
C LEU A 111 12.00 15.37 4.70
N TYR A 112 12.50 14.15 4.87
CA TYR A 112 12.90 13.60 6.18
C TYR A 112 14.41 13.65 6.44
N ASP A 113 15.20 14.14 5.48
CA ASP A 113 16.66 14.32 5.60
C ASP A 113 17.09 15.69 6.21
N GLU A 114 16.16 16.49 6.74
CA GLU A 114 16.43 17.73 7.52
C GLU A 114 16.32 17.57 9.04
#